data_AF-A0A819YR96-F1
#
_entry.id   AF-A0A819YR96-F1
#
_cell.length_a   1.000
_cell.length_b   1.000
_cell.length_c   1.000
_cell.angle_alpha   90.00
_cell.angle_beta   90.00
_cell.angle_gamma   90.00
#
_symmetry.space_group_name_H-M   'P 1'
#
loop_
_entity.id
_entity.type
_entity.pdbx_description
1 polymer ?
#
loop_
_entity_poly.entity_id
_entity_poly.type
_entity_poly.pdbx_seq_one_letter_code
_entity_poly.pdbx_strand_id
1 'polypeptide(L)'
;APKHQKYFDKDFTLWDRFEVNGDMTLEEFIEYFKHEHKLIPNMISVGMCVIYSPPFIRKTSIAQDMKRKISELVEIVTKTKISAHVRCLTFDMLCDDLEGNTVKDVPYIKYTFR
;
A
#
# COMPACT_ATOMS: atom_id res chain seq x y z
N ALA A 1 -0.90 -4.95 27.67
CA ALA A 1 -1.94 -4.89 26.62
C ALA A 1 -1.34 -4.25 25.38
N PRO A 2 -1.71 -4.66 24.15
CA PRO A 2 -1.29 -3.96 22.93
C PRO A 2 -1.66 -2.48 23.04
N LYS A 3 -0.78 -1.59 22.59
CA LYS A 3 -1.13 -0.16 22.53
C LYS A 3 -2.18 0.01 21.43
N HIS A 4 -3.34 0.54 21.81
CA HIS A 4 -4.38 0.94 20.88
C HIS A 4 -3.98 2.30 20.29
N GLN A 5 -3.85 2.37 18.98
CA GLN A 5 -3.69 3.59 18.22
C GLN A 5 -4.99 3.82 17.45
N LYS A 6 -5.37 5.08 17.24
CA LYS A 6 -6.62 5.43 16.56
C LYS A 6 -6.32 6.09 15.25
N TYR A 7 -6.98 5.64 14.20
CA TYR A 7 -7.12 6.41 12.98
C TYR A 7 -8.60 6.67 12.73
N PHE A 8 -8.96 7.94 12.65
CA PHE A 8 -10.35 8.39 12.59
C PHE A 8 -11.16 7.85 13.80
N ASP A 9 -12.13 6.95 13.57
CA ASP A 9 -12.99 6.31 14.57
C ASP A 9 -12.67 4.83 14.82
N LYS A 10 -11.62 4.28 14.20
CA LYS A 10 -11.22 2.88 14.39
C LYS A 10 -10.03 2.78 15.34
N ASP A 11 -10.23 2.06 16.44
CA ASP A 11 -9.15 1.51 17.24
C ASP A 11 -8.43 0.45 16.42
N PHE A 12 -7.14 0.66 16.17
CA PHE A 12 -6.27 -0.36 15.62
C PHE A 12 -5.12 -0.63 16.60
N THR A 13 -4.56 -1.81 16.49
CA THR A 13 -3.38 -2.24 17.22
C THR A 13 -2.29 -2.56 16.21
N LEU A 14 -1.04 -2.61 16.66
CA LEU A 14 0.10 -3.07 15.83
C LEU A 14 -0.07 -4.50 15.25
N TRP A 15 -1.11 -5.23 15.66
CA TRP A 15 -1.44 -6.58 15.21
C TRP A 15 -2.54 -6.63 14.16
N ASP A 16 -3.20 -5.50 13.92
CA ASP A 16 -4.16 -5.41 12.84
C ASP A 16 -3.43 -5.40 11.50
N ARG A 17 -4.15 -5.73 10.44
CA ARG A 17 -3.63 -5.78 9.07
C ARG A 17 -4.74 -5.39 8.10
N PHE A 18 -4.37 -4.69 7.03
CA PHE A 18 -5.30 -4.49 5.92
C PHE A 18 -5.28 -5.73 5.04
N GLU A 19 -6.44 -6.35 4.83
CA GLU A 19 -6.56 -7.47 3.90
C GLU A 19 -7.09 -6.95 2.57
N VAL A 20 -6.24 -6.99 1.55
CA VAL A 20 -6.58 -6.59 0.19
C VAL A 20 -6.55 -7.84 -0.67
N ASN A 21 -7.69 -8.22 -1.24
CA ASN A 21 -7.82 -9.41 -2.07
C ASN A 21 -8.17 -9.02 -3.51
N GLY A 22 -7.46 -9.61 -4.47
CA GLY A 22 -7.59 -9.33 -5.89
C GLY A 22 -6.44 -8.50 -6.42
N ASP A 23 -6.02 -8.81 -7.65
CA ASP A 23 -4.95 -8.07 -8.32
C ASP A 23 -5.49 -6.79 -8.96
N MET A 24 -5.32 -5.69 -8.24
CA MET A 24 -5.77 -4.35 -8.63
C MET A 24 -4.63 -3.51 -9.18
N THR A 25 -5.01 -2.46 -9.91
CA THR A 25 -4.09 -1.41 -10.32
C THR A 25 -3.68 -0.54 -9.14
N LEU A 26 -2.55 0.14 -9.26
CA LEU A 26 -2.10 1.07 -8.24
C LEU A 26 -3.09 2.22 -8.02
N GLU A 27 -3.76 2.67 -9.08
CA GLU A 27 -4.83 3.68 -8.99
C GLU A 27 -6.02 3.19 -8.16
N GLU A 28 -6.54 1.98 -8.45
CA GLU A 28 -7.64 1.38 -7.69
C GLU A 28 -7.27 1.16 -6.22
N PHE A 29 -6.02 0.75 -5.96
CA PHE A 29 -5.51 0.58 -4.60
C PHE A 29 -5.51 1.90 -3.82
N ILE A 30 -5.03 2.98 -4.43
CA ILE A 30 -5.01 4.30 -3.79
C ILE A 30 -6.44 4.78 -3.50
N GLU A 31 -7.34 4.61 -4.47
CA GLU A 31 -8.73 5.04 -4.31
C GLU A 31 -9.48 4.18 -3.27
N TYR A 32 -9.16 2.89 -3.15
CA TYR A 32 -9.68 1.99 -2.11
C TYR A 32 -9.36 2.52 -0.70
N PHE A 33 -8.08 2.84 -0.42
CA PHE A 33 -7.68 3.37 0.89
C PHE A 33 -8.30 4.75 1.18
N LYS A 34 -8.46 5.57 0.15
CA LYS A 34 -9.07 6.89 0.27
C LYS A 34 -10.56 6.82 0.58
N HIS A 35 -11.30 5.90 -0.03
CA HIS A 35 -12.74 5.75 0.21
C HIS A 35 -13.06 4.96 1.48
N GLU A 36 -12.47 3.77 1.65
CA GLU A 36 -12.81 2.85 2.74
C GLU A 36 -12.16 3.27 4.06
N HIS A 37 -10.92 3.74 3.99
CA HIS A 37 -10.11 4.05 5.16
C HIS A 37 -9.92 5.54 5.39
N LYS A 38 -10.35 6.41 4.45
CA LYS A 38 -10.11 7.87 4.51
C LYS A 38 -8.62 8.24 4.61
N LEU A 39 -7.76 7.33 4.16
CA LEU A 39 -6.31 7.49 4.17
C LEU A 39 -5.83 7.77 2.77
N ILE A 40 -4.89 8.71 2.63
CA ILE A 40 -4.27 9.02 1.35
C ILE A 40 -2.88 8.37 1.35
N PRO A 41 -2.65 7.26 0.60
CA PRO A 41 -1.34 6.66 0.50
C PRO A 41 -0.35 7.63 -0.15
N ASN A 42 0.74 7.92 0.56
CA ASN A 42 1.82 8.77 0.09
C ASN A 42 3.03 7.96 -0.36
N MET A 43 3.26 6.82 0.30
CA MET A 43 4.36 5.94 -0.04
C MET A 43 3.93 4.51 0.20
N ILE A 44 4.25 3.61 -0.75
CA ILE A 44 3.99 2.18 -0.64
C ILE A 44 5.28 1.44 -0.98
N SER A 45 5.65 0.50 -0.11
CA SER A 45 6.85 -0.32 -0.24
C SER A 45 6.55 -1.80 0.00
N VAL A 46 7.29 -2.65 -0.72
CA VAL A 46 7.25 -4.11 -0.64
C VAL A 46 8.60 -4.57 -0.15
N GLY A 47 8.70 -4.92 1.13
CA GLY A 47 9.97 -5.17 1.79
C GLY A 47 10.91 -3.95 1.68
N MET A 48 12.04 -4.12 0.99
CA MET A 48 13.03 -3.05 0.80
C MET A 48 12.77 -2.17 -0.43
N CYS A 49 11.78 -2.51 -1.26
CA CYS A 49 11.54 -1.87 -2.55
C CYS A 49 10.36 -0.90 -2.48
N VAL A 50 10.56 0.34 -2.94
CA VAL A 50 9.48 1.34 -3.01
C VAL A 50 8.78 1.25 -4.36
N ILE A 51 7.47 1.00 -4.35
CA ILE A 51 6.66 0.89 -5.58
C ILE A 51 5.94 2.19 -5.92
N TYR A 52 5.60 2.99 -4.91
CA TYR A 52 4.92 4.27 -5.09
C TYR A 52 5.45 5.29 -4.10
N SER A 53 5.88 6.45 -4.60
CA SER A 53 6.35 7.58 -3.78
C SER A 53 6.43 8.84 -4.65
N PRO A 54 5.34 9.62 -4.77
CA PRO A 54 5.24 10.79 -5.63
C PRO A 54 6.34 11.84 -5.47
N PRO A 55 6.85 12.13 -4.25
CA PRO A 55 7.93 13.10 -4.09
C PRO A 55 9.28 12.64 -4.67
N PHE A 56 9.49 11.33 -4.81
CA PHE A 56 10.78 10.74 -5.15
C PHE A 56 10.82 10.14 -6.57
N ILE A 57 9.66 9.81 -7.15
CA ILE A 57 9.56 9.19 -8.48
C ILE A 57 9.18 10.25 -9.53
N ARG A 58 9.70 10.14 -10.76
CA ARG A 58 9.34 11.06 -11.86
C ARG A 58 7.86 10.95 -12.19
N LYS A 59 7.18 12.10 -12.35
CA LYS A 59 5.73 12.19 -12.67
C LYS A 59 5.29 11.34 -13.87
N THR A 60 6.12 11.26 -14.91
CA THR A 60 5.82 10.45 -16.11
C THR A 60 5.82 8.95 -15.82
N SER A 61 6.73 8.47 -14.95
CA SER A 61 6.75 7.06 -14.54
C SER A 61 5.51 6.76 -13.69
N ILE A 62 5.20 7.63 -12.72
CA ILE A 62 4.05 7.46 -11.83
C ILE A 62 2.76 7.31 -12.64
N ALA A 63 2.52 8.17 -13.63
CA ALA A 63 1.29 8.09 -14.44
C ALA A 63 1.17 6.77 -15.23
N GLN A 64 2.29 6.14 -15.61
CA GLN A 64 2.28 4.82 -16.24
C GLN A 64 2.08 3.73 -15.20
N ASP A 65 2.75 3.85 -14.05
CA ASP A 65 2.70 2.88 -12.96
C ASP A 65 1.31 2.84 -12.30
N MET A 66 0.59 3.97 -12.23
CA MET A 66 -0.79 4.04 -11.75
C MET A 66 -1.72 3.07 -12.49
N LYS A 67 -1.51 2.89 -13.79
CA LYS A 67 -2.34 2.04 -14.66
C LYS A 67 -1.91 0.58 -14.66
N ARG A 68 -0.75 0.26 -14.07
CA ARG A 68 -0.23 -1.11 -14.00
C ARG A 68 -0.79 -1.82 -12.78
N LYS A 69 -0.84 -3.15 -12.86
CA LYS A 69 -1.18 -3.99 -11.71
C LYS A 69 -0.05 -3.97 -10.69
N ILE A 70 -0.40 -4.05 -9.41
CA ILE A 70 0.62 -4.05 -8.35
C ILE A 70 1.54 -5.26 -8.48
N SER A 71 1.02 -6.43 -8.88
CA SER A 71 1.83 -7.63 -9.15
C SER A 71 2.95 -7.37 -10.17
N GLU A 72 2.62 -6.73 -11.29
CA GLU A 72 3.57 -6.36 -12.35
C GLU A 72 4.58 -5.32 -11.87
N LEU A 73 4.12 -4.30 -11.13
CA LEU A 73 5.00 -3.29 -10.55
C LEU A 73 6.03 -3.90 -9.61
N VAL A 74 5.62 -4.85 -8.78
CA VAL A 74 6.51 -5.56 -7.88
C VAL A 74 7.58 -6.31 -8.68
N GLU A 75 7.22 -7.01 -9.76
CA GLU A 75 8.21 -7.70 -10.60
C GLU A 75 9.20 -6.73 -11.26
N ILE A 76 8.72 -5.55 -11.70
CA ILE A 76 9.57 -4.52 -12.33
C ILE A 76 10.56 -3.95 -11.31
N VAL A 77 10.10 -3.59 -10.11
CA VAL A 77 10.93 -2.94 -9.08
C VAL A 77 11.90 -3.93 -8.45
N THR A 78 11.44 -5.15 -8.15
CA THR A 78 12.29 -6.22 -7.58
C THR A 78 13.18 -6.89 -8.63
N LYS A 79 12.94 -6.62 -9.93
CA LYS A 79 13.60 -7.25 -11.09
C LYS A 79 13.52 -8.78 -11.06
N THR A 80 12.55 -9.32 -10.32
CA THR A 80 12.42 -10.74 -10.03
C THR A 80 10.97 -11.13 -10.24
N LYS A 81 10.73 -12.22 -10.96
CA LYS A 81 9.36 -12.73 -11.16
C LYS A 81 8.82 -13.31 -9.86
N ILE A 82 7.55 -13.06 -9.57
CA ILE A 82 6.91 -13.61 -8.37
C ILE A 82 6.61 -15.09 -8.61
N SER A 83 7.28 -15.95 -7.84
CA SER A 83 7.16 -17.41 -7.99
C SER A 83 5.72 -17.89 -7.86
N ALA A 84 5.35 -18.96 -8.57
CA ALA A 84 3.98 -19.47 -8.68
C ALA A 84 3.33 -19.84 -7.33
N HIS A 85 4.14 -20.22 -6.33
CA HIS A 85 3.66 -20.59 -5.00
C HIS A 85 3.34 -19.38 -4.10
N VAL A 86 3.83 -18.18 -4.45
CA VAL A 86 3.53 -16.95 -3.71
C VAL A 86 2.12 -16.51 -4.06
N ARG A 87 1.25 -16.45 -3.05
CA ARG A 87 -0.16 -16.03 -3.19
C ARG A 87 -0.43 -14.66 -2.59
N CYS A 88 0.37 -14.25 -1.62
CA CYS A 88 0.24 -12.97 -0.96
C CYS A 88 1.59 -12.27 -0.80
N LEU A 89 1.56 -10.96 -0.84
CA LEU A 89 2.67 -10.06 -0.54
C LEU A 89 2.31 -9.20 0.68
N THR A 90 3.33 -8.78 1.41
CA THR A 90 3.19 -7.84 2.52
C THR A 90 3.69 -6.47 2.08
N PHE A 91 2.86 -5.45 2.22
CA PHE A 91 3.22 -4.08 1.92
C PHE A 91 3.23 -3.23 3.19
N ASP A 92 4.19 -2.31 3.21
CA ASP A 92 4.25 -1.23 4.17
C ASP A 92 3.82 0.05 3.45
N MET A 93 2.99 0.85 4.10
CA MET A 93 2.54 2.12 3.53
C MET A 93 2.71 3.26 4.52
N LEU A 94 2.95 4.45 3.99
CA LEU A 94 2.81 5.71 4.70
C LEU A 94 1.64 6.45 4.07
N CYS A 95 0.78 7.02 4.91
CA CYS A 95 -0.39 7.75 4.47
C CYS A 95 -0.60 9.00 5.30
N ASP A 96 -1.25 9.97 4.68
CA ASP A 96 -1.77 11.13 5.37
C ASP A 96 -3.25 10.95 5.67
N ASP A 97 -3.70 11.65 6.71
CA ASP A 97 -5.10 11.79 7.05
C ASP A 97 -5.80 12.83 6.17
N LEU A 98 -7.13 12.96 6.32
CA LEU A 98 -7.91 13.97 5.58
C LEU A 98 -7.53 15.42 5.94
N GLU A 99 -6.85 15.63 7.08
CA GLU A 99 -6.39 16.92 7.55
C GLU A 99 -4.94 17.22 7.10
N GLY A 100 -4.29 16.27 6.42
CA GLY A 100 -2.91 16.39 5.93
C GLY A 100 -1.83 16.02 6.95
N ASN A 101 -2.18 15.40 8.08
CA ASN A 101 -1.19 14.90 9.03
C ASN A 101 -0.73 13.50 8.63
N THR A 102 0.59 13.28 8.64
CA THR A 102 1.18 11.98 8.34
C THR A 102 0.95 10.98 9.47
N VAL A 103 0.21 9.92 9.15
CA VAL A 103 -0.04 8.79 10.04
C VAL A 103 1.04 7.74 9.80
N LYS A 104 1.99 7.66 10.73
CA LYS A 104 3.14 6.73 10.64
C LYS A 104 2.83 5.34 11.19
N ASP A 105 1.84 5.27 12.06
CA ASP A 105 1.42 4.05 12.72
C ASP A 105 0.26 3.45 11.92
N VAL A 106 0.51 2.88 10.74
CA VAL A 106 -0.53 2.12 10.04
C VAL A 106 -0.17 0.64 9.98
N PRO A 107 -1.16 -0.26 10.17
CA PRO A 107 -1.00 -1.67 9.93
C PRO A 107 -0.36 -1.99 8.57
N TYR A 108 0.41 -3.07 8.52
CA TYR A 108 0.87 -3.61 7.26
C TYR A 108 -0.30 -4.18 6.45
N ILE A 109 -0.11 -4.26 5.14
CA ILE A 109 -1.13 -4.73 4.20
C ILE A 109 -0.77 -6.12 3.75
N LYS A 110 -1.70 -7.06 3.92
CA LYS A 110 -1.65 -8.38 3.30
C LYS A 110 -2.37 -8.29 1.95
N TYR A 111 -1.58 -8.27 0.87
CA TYR A 111 -2.08 -8.20 -0.50
C TYR A 111 -2.11 -9.59 -1.14
N THR A 112 -3.30 -10.12 -1.37
CA THR A 112 -3.52 -11.41 -2.02
C THR A 112 -3.87 -11.18 -3.48
N PHE A 113 -2.93 -11.49 -4.39
CA PHE A 113 -3.07 -11.25 -5.83
C PHE A 113 -3.36 -12.53 -6.63
N ARG A 114 -3.43 -13.69 -5.95
CA ARG A 114 -3.75 -15.01 -6.53
C ARG A 114 -4.69 -15.80 -5.64
#